data_AF-A0AAV0ZPU8-F1
#
_entry.id   AF-A0AAV0ZPU8-F1
#
_cell.length_a   1.000
_cell.length_b   1.000
_cell.length_c   1.000
_cell.angle_alpha   90.00
_cell.angle_beta   90.00
_cell.angle_gamma   90.00
#
_symmetry.space_group_name_H-M   'P 1'
#
loop_
_entity.id
_entity.type
_entity.pdbx_description
1 polymer ?
#
loop_
_entity_poly.entity_id
_entity_poly.type
_entity_poly.pdbx_seq_one_letter_code
_entity_poly.pdbx_strand_id
1 'polypeptide(L)'
;MAVTMKQMALFVSLFGVISFILGVIAENKKPASGTPVAVKDGVSCKFPSDPTIALGYLSIVFLIASTVVGYLSLFYPYKGKSVPQGVLFKHTTFSVFFNVALFTSGLAATMLLWPVIQEQIHRSRKVHFDAAYACPTAKTGLIGGGAFLSLDSCLFWLVALMLADNVREDHFDDGKGERNGEGNAAFDAYDASLVI
;
A
#
# COMPACT_ATOMS: atom_id res chain seq x y z
N MET A 1 13.38 14.53 19.94
CA MET A 1 14.17 14.41 18.69
C MET A 1 13.22 14.54 17.53
N ALA A 2 13.36 15.57 16.69
CA ALA A 2 12.46 15.78 15.55
C ALA A 2 12.72 14.68 14.52
N VAL A 3 11.69 13.88 14.20
CA VAL A 3 11.81 12.90 13.13
C VAL A 3 12.00 13.67 11.83
N THR A 4 13.04 13.32 11.07
CA THR A 4 13.39 13.99 9.81
C THR A 4 12.59 13.38 8.66
N MET A 5 12.33 14.15 7.59
CA MET A 5 11.59 13.63 6.43
C MET A 5 12.26 12.40 5.82
N LYS A 6 13.59 12.40 5.82
CA LYS A 6 14.40 11.26 5.39
C LYS A 6 14.11 10.00 6.22
N GLN A 7 13.89 10.13 7.54
CA GLN A 7 13.52 9.00 8.39
C GLN A 7 12.12 8.48 8.08
N MET A 8 11.13 9.36 7.89
CA MET A 8 9.77 8.95 7.52
C MET A 8 9.73 8.26 6.15
N ALA A 9 10.42 8.82 5.15
CA ALA A 9 10.57 8.20 3.83
C ALA A 9 11.26 6.81 3.91
N LEU A 10 12.25 6.67 4.79
CA LEU A 10 12.93 5.38 5.02
C LEU A 10 11.95 4.38 5.65
N PHE A 11 11.16 4.78 6.66
CA PHE A 11 10.14 3.88 7.25
C PHE A 11 9.06 3.47 6.24
N VAL A 12 8.54 4.42 5.46
CA VAL A 12 7.52 4.14 4.42
C VAL A 12 8.07 3.14 3.40
N SER A 13 9.27 3.40 2.87
CA SER A 13 9.90 2.51 1.88
C SER A 13 10.25 1.13 2.45
N LEU A 14 10.77 1.07 3.68
CA LEU A 14 11.07 -0.20 4.36
C LEU A 14 9.81 -1.05 4.53
N PHE A 15 8.73 -0.46 5.06
CA PHE A 15 7.48 -1.19 5.27
C PHE A 15 6.80 -1.58 3.95
N GLY A 16 6.85 -0.72 2.92
CA GLY A 16 6.35 -1.04 1.59
C GLY A 16 7.08 -2.21 0.92
N VAL A 17 8.42 -2.22 0.98
CA VAL A 17 9.23 -3.31 0.41
C VAL A 17 9.03 -4.62 1.18
N ILE A 18 8.95 -4.56 2.51
CA ILE A 18 8.64 -5.73 3.34
C ILE A 18 7.26 -6.30 2.97
N SER A 19 6.23 -5.44 2.84
CA SER A 19 4.89 -5.84 2.40
C SER A 19 4.92 -6.55 1.05
N PHE A 20 5.64 -6.00 0.07
CA PHE A 20 5.79 -6.59 -1.26
C PHE A 20 6.45 -7.97 -1.21
N ILE A 21 7.60 -8.09 -0.54
CA ILE A 21 8.34 -9.36 -0.45
C ILE A 21 7.48 -10.44 0.20
N LEU A 22 6.78 -10.11 1.29
CA LEU A 22 5.90 -11.05 1.98
C LEU A 22 4.72 -11.46 1.11
N GLY A 23 4.13 -10.53 0.35
CA GLY A 23 3.07 -10.82 -0.60
C GLY A 23 3.50 -11.77 -1.72
N VAL A 24 4.69 -11.55 -2.29
CA VAL A 24 5.28 -12.43 -3.33
C VAL A 24 5.62 -13.81 -2.75
N ILE A 25 6.18 -13.88 -1.53
CA ILE A 25 6.47 -15.16 -0.87
C ILE A 25 5.16 -15.90 -0.54
N ALA A 26 4.12 -15.20 -0.09
CA ALA A 26 2.81 -15.77 0.19
C ALA A 26 2.19 -16.41 -1.07
N GLU A 27 2.35 -15.77 -2.23
CA GLU A 27 1.93 -16.32 -3.51
C GLU A 27 2.76 -17.54 -3.92
N ASN A 28 4.09 -17.48 -3.85
CA ASN A 28 4.96 -18.59 -4.26
C ASN A 28 4.81 -19.82 -3.36
N LYS A 29 4.51 -19.63 -2.07
CA LYS A 29 4.29 -20.74 -1.13
C LYS A 29 2.88 -21.34 -1.20
N LYS A 30 1.99 -20.85 -2.06
CA LYS A 30 0.63 -21.34 -2.17
C LYS A 30 0.60 -22.71 -2.88
N PRO A 31 0.07 -23.79 -2.29
CA PRO A 31 -0.07 -25.06 -2.99
C PRO A 31 -1.16 -24.95 -4.08
N ALA A 32 -0.87 -25.57 -5.23
CA ALA A 32 -1.72 -25.54 -6.41
C ALA A 32 -3.10 -26.21 -6.20
N SER A 33 -3.21 -27.15 -5.27
CA SER A 33 -4.47 -27.83 -4.94
C SER A 33 -4.40 -28.54 -3.57
N GLY A 34 -5.52 -28.56 -2.84
CA GLY A 34 -5.66 -29.43 -1.67
C GLY A 34 -5.94 -30.87 -2.09
N THR A 35 -5.49 -31.86 -1.32
CA THR A 35 -5.79 -33.26 -1.62
C THR A 35 -7.19 -33.63 -1.10
N PRO A 36 -8.11 -34.10 -1.97
CA PRO A 36 -9.40 -34.61 -1.51
C PRO A 36 -9.18 -35.99 -0.86
N VAL A 37 -9.51 -36.13 0.42
CA VAL A 37 -9.52 -37.43 1.11
C VAL A 37 -10.97 -37.88 1.24
N ALA A 38 -11.33 -38.99 0.59
CA ALA A 38 -12.67 -39.56 0.68
C ALA A 38 -12.94 -40.08 2.11
N VAL A 39 -14.06 -39.67 2.70
CA VAL A 39 -14.58 -40.12 4.00
C VAL A 39 -15.93 -40.80 3.74
N LYS A 40 -16.38 -41.68 4.66
CA LYS A 40 -17.56 -42.55 4.50
C LYS A 40 -18.86 -41.86 4.03
N ASP A 41 -19.01 -40.55 4.24
CA ASP A 41 -20.19 -39.75 3.84
C ASP A 41 -19.85 -38.45 3.06
N GLY A 42 -18.68 -38.37 2.40
CA GLY A 42 -18.30 -37.19 1.59
C GLY A 42 -16.80 -37.04 1.35
N VAL A 43 -16.34 -35.88 0.88
CA VAL A 43 -14.90 -35.57 0.74
C VAL A 43 -14.44 -34.61 1.84
N SER A 44 -13.33 -34.96 2.50
CA SER A 44 -12.64 -34.08 3.45
C SER A 44 -11.42 -33.49 2.76
N CYS A 45 -11.41 -32.17 2.57
CA CYS A 45 -10.28 -31.47 1.97
C CYS A 45 -9.15 -31.34 2.99
N LYS A 46 -8.02 -32.02 2.75
CA LYS A 46 -6.82 -31.89 3.59
C LYS A 46 -5.88 -30.87 2.95
N PHE A 47 -5.97 -29.64 3.41
CA PHE A 47 -5.02 -28.59 3.04
C PHE A 47 -3.74 -28.75 3.90
N PRO A 48 -2.53 -28.79 3.31
CA PRO A 48 -1.28 -28.76 4.09
C PRO A 48 -1.20 -27.48 4.93
N SER A 49 -0.40 -27.46 6.00
CA SER A 49 -0.26 -26.27 6.84
C SER A 49 0.54 -25.21 6.08
N ASP A 50 -0.15 -24.40 5.28
CA ASP A 50 0.49 -23.36 4.48
C ASP A 50 0.58 -22.06 5.29
N PRO A 51 1.78 -21.44 5.39
CA PRO A 51 1.94 -20.16 6.06
C PRO A 51 1.38 -18.98 5.24
N THR A 52 0.76 -19.23 4.08
CA THR A 52 0.21 -18.22 3.17
C THR A 52 -0.79 -17.29 3.86
N ILE A 53 -1.65 -17.81 4.74
CA ILE A 53 -2.60 -17.00 5.52
C ILE A 53 -1.84 -16.05 6.45
N ALA A 54 -0.84 -16.55 7.18
CA ALA A 54 -0.06 -15.74 8.11
C ALA A 54 0.75 -14.67 7.36
N LEU A 55 1.41 -15.03 6.26
CA LEU A 55 2.18 -14.11 5.42
C LEU A 55 1.30 -13.05 4.75
N GLY A 56 0.09 -13.42 4.32
CA GLY A 56 -0.90 -12.50 3.75
C GLY A 56 -1.44 -11.50 4.77
N TYR A 57 -1.74 -11.92 6.01
CA TYR A 57 -2.09 -10.97 7.07
C TYR A 57 -0.93 -10.05 7.43
N LEU A 58 0.29 -10.61 7.49
CA LEU A 58 1.48 -9.85 7.86
C LEU A 58 1.81 -8.79 6.79
N SER A 59 1.66 -9.09 5.50
CA SER A 59 1.81 -8.08 4.43
C SER A 59 0.75 -6.97 4.53
N ILE A 60 -0.51 -7.30 4.83
CA ILE A 60 -1.59 -6.31 5.04
C ILE A 60 -1.24 -5.38 6.20
N VAL A 61 -0.75 -5.92 7.32
CA VAL A 61 -0.34 -5.10 8.47
C VAL A 61 0.77 -4.12 8.08
N PHE A 62 1.76 -4.56 7.31
CA PHE A 62 2.83 -3.69 6.83
C PHE A 62 2.35 -2.64 5.81
N LEU A 63 1.40 -2.98 4.93
CA LEU A 63 0.76 -2.00 4.05
C LEU A 63 -0.01 -0.95 4.86
N ILE A 64 -0.80 -1.35 5.85
CA ILE A 64 -1.52 -0.39 6.71
C ILE A 64 -0.52 0.49 7.45
N ALA A 65 0.56 -0.10 7.98
CA ALA A 65 1.62 0.66 8.63
C ALA A 65 2.29 1.67 7.69
N SER A 66 2.63 1.30 6.44
CA SER A 66 3.21 2.22 5.47
C SER A 66 2.24 3.35 5.09
N THR A 67 0.95 3.04 4.98
CA THR A 67 -0.11 4.02 4.68
C THR A 67 -0.30 5.01 5.83
N VAL A 68 -0.30 4.53 7.08
CA VAL A 68 -0.42 5.37 8.28
C VAL A 68 0.82 6.24 8.45
N VAL A 69 2.03 5.69 8.28
CA VAL A 69 3.27 6.46 8.35
C VAL A 69 3.33 7.47 7.21
N GLY A 70 2.94 7.10 6.00
CA GLY A 70 2.80 7.99 4.85
C GLY A 70 1.85 9.15 5.17
N TYR A 71 0.64 8.86 5.64
CA TYR A 71 -0.32 9.88 6.07
C TYR A 71 0.23 10.78 7.18
N LEU A 72 0.80 10.21 8.24
CA LEU A 72 1.38 10.98 9.34
C LEU A 72 2.54 11.85 8.86
N SER A 73 3.34 11.37 7.92
CA SER A 73 4.48 12.13 7.38
C SER A 73 4.05 13.37 6.59
N LEU A 74 2.82 13.42 6.07
CA LEU A 74 2.23 14.61 5.47
C LEU A 74 1.81 15.66 6.51
N PHE A 75 1.39 15.24 7.71
CA PHE A 75 0.82 16.14 8.72
C PHE A 75 1.72 16.40 9.94
N TYR A 76 2.83 15.67 10.08
CA TYR A 76 3.71 15.82 11.24
C TYR A 76 4.43 17.18 11.22
N PRO A 77 4.36 17.97 12.31
CA PRO A 77 4.95 19.31 12.35
C PRO A 77 6.48 19.25 12.37
N TYR A 78 7.10 19.84 11.35
CA TYR A 78 8.55 19.97 11.25
C TYR A 78 9.01 21.26 11.93
N LYS A 79 10.03 21.14 12.80
CA LYS A 79 10.70 22.28 13.48
C LYS A 79 9.76 23.27 14.20
N GLY A 80 8.66 22.78 14.80
CA GLY A 80 7.79 23.60 15.66
C GLY A 80 6.85 24.56 14.93
N LYS A 81 6.75 24.49 13.60
CA LYS A 81 5.69 25.15 12.82
C LYS A 81 4.92 24.12 12.02
N SER A 82 3.65 23.92 12.37
CA SER A 82 2.71 23.15 11.56
C SER A 82 2.33 23.96 10.33
N VAL A 83 2.56 23.40 9.14
CA VAL A 83 2.12 24.00 7.88
C VAL A 83 0.59 23.89 7.82
N PRO A 84 -0.16 24.97 7.56
CA PRO A 84 -1.62 24.91 7.50
C PRO A 84 -2.07 23.94 6.41
N GLN A 85 -2.97 23.00 6.75
CA GLN A 85 -3.53 22.04 5.79
C GLN A 85 -4.14 22.75 4.56
N GLY A 86 -4.61 23.99 4.72
CA GLY A 86 -5.15 24.80 3.63
C GLY A 86 -4.14 25.22 2.55
N VAL A 87 -2.83 25.24 2.83
CA VAL A 87 -1.80 25.56 1.81
C VAL A 87 -1.44 24.32 0.99
N LEU A 88 -1.35 23.15 1.64
CA LEU A 88 -1.07 21.87 0.97
C LEU A 88 -2.20 21.43 0.03
N PHE A 89 -3.45 21.58 0.44
CA PHE A 89 -4.61 21.20 -0.40
C PHE A 89 -4.99 22.25 -1.46
N LYS A 90 -4.34 23.43 -1.49
CA LYS A 90 -4.53 24.43 -2.55
C LYS A 90 -3.92 23.96 -3.87
N HIS A 91 -2.86 23.16 -3.82
CA HIS A 91 -2.28 22.53 -5.00
C HIS A 91 -3.07 21.29 -5.39
N THR A 92 -3.72 21.36 -6.55
CA THR A 92 -4.49 20.26 -7.15
C THR A 92 -3.66 18.99 -7.30
N THR A 93 -2.39 19.11 -7.71
CA THR A 93 -1.46 17.99 -7.89
C THR A 93 -1.26 17.16 -6.62
N PHE A 94 -1.05 17.81 -5.47
CA PHE A 94 -0.88 17.11 -4.18
C PHE A 94 -2.15 16.36 -3.77
N SER A 95 -3.32 16.99 -3.95
CA SER A 95 -4.61 16.35 -3.67
C SER A 95 -4.86 15.13 -4.57
N VAL A 96 -4.50 15.21 -5.86
CA VAL A 96 -4.63 14.08 -6.79
C VAL A 96 -3.76 12.91 -6.37
N PHE A 97 -2.46 13.13 -6.11
CA PHE A 97 -1.55 12.06 -5.66
C PHE A 97 -1.99 11.44 -4.34
N PHE A 98 -2.49 12.25 -3.41
CA PHE A 98 -3.03 11.76 -2.14
C PHE A 98 -4.24 10.84 -2.32
N ASN A 99 -5.20 11.24 -3.16
CA ASN A 99 -6.38 10.42 -3.45
C ASN A 99 -6.03 9.14 -4.20
N VAL A 100 -5.11 9.20 -5.17
CA VAL A 100 -4.61 8.02 -5.88
C VAL A 100 -3.91 7.07 -4.91
N ALA A 101 -3.04 7.58 -4.02
CA ALA A 101 -2.37 6.75 -3.01
C ALA A 101 -3.35 6.03 -2.07
N LEU A 102 -4.42 6.72 -1.64
CA LEU A 102 -5.50 6.13 -0.83
C LEU A 102 -6.30 5.08 -1.60
N PHE A 103 -6.65 5.35 -2.85
CA PHE A 103 -7.42 4.40 -3.66
C PHE A 103 -6.58 3.15 -3.97
N THR A 104 -5.33 3.33 -4.37
CA THR A 104 -4.41 2.22 -4.66
C THR A 104 -4.09 1.39 -3.43
N SER A 105 -3.89 2.00 -2.25
CA SER A 105 -3.71 1.25 -0.98
C SER A 105 -4.97 0.47 -0.61
N GLY A 106 -6.16 1.05 -0.76
CA GLY A 106 -7.42 0.35 -0.54
C GLY A 106 -7.62 -0.83 -1.49
N LEU A 107 -7.29 -0.66 -2.77
CA LEU A 107 -7.40 -1.71 -3.78
C LEU A 107 -6.37 -2.83 -3.52
N ALA A 108 -5.13 -2.48 -3.17
CA ALA A 108 -4.12 -3.44 -2.74
C ALA A 108 -4.60 -4.24 -1.51
N ALA A 109 -5.14 -3.56 -0.49
CA ALA A 109 -5.68 -4.22 0.70
C ALA A 109 -6.82 -5.17 0.36
N THR A 110 -7.77 -4.78 -0.49
CA THR A 110 -8.89 -5.66 -0.88
C THR A 110 -8.41 -6.87 -1.67
N MET A 111 -7.48 -6.70 -2.62
CA MET A 111 -6.91 -7.82 -3.39
C MET A 111 -6.06 -8.77 -2.55
N LEU A 112 -5.43 -8.30 -1.48
CA LEU A 112 -4.72 -9.16 -0.51
C LEU A 112 -5.68 -9.84 0.47
N LEU A 113 -6.68 -9.12 0.98
CA LEU A 113 -7.56 -9.56 2.05
C LEU A 113 -8.64 -10.53 1.56
N TRP A 114 -9.17 -10.34 0.36
CA TRP A 114 -10.14 -11.23 -0.26
C TRP A 114 -9.68 -12.70 -0.36
N PRO A 115 -8.53 -13.04 -0.98
CA PRO A 115 -8.07 -14.43 -1.10
C PRO A 115 -7.72 -15.02 0.26
N VAL A 116 -7.18 -14.24 1.21
CA VAL A 116 -6.87 -14.70 2.58
C VAL A 116 -8.14 -15.11 3.32
N ILE A 117 -9.20 -14.30 3.26
CA ILE A 117 -10.49 -14.63 3.87
C ILE A 117 -11.08 -15.88 3.22
N GLN A 118 -11.06 -15.95 1.89
CA GLN A 118 -11.63 -17.08 1.17
C GLN A 118 -10.88 -18.38 1.49
N GLU A 119 -9.55 -18.34 1.60
CA GLU A 119 -8.72 -19.47 2.01
C GLU A 119 -9.00 -19.88 3.47
N GLN A 120 -9.21 -18.92 4.37
CA GLN A 120 -9.61 -19.19 5.74
C GLN A 120 -11.02 -19.83 5.84
N ILE A 121 -11.98 -19.39 5.02
CA ILE A 121 -13.32 -19.99 4.97
C ILE A 121 -13.24 -21.43 4.45
N HIS A 122 -12.51 -21.68 3.36
CA HIS A 122 -12.30 -23.03 2.83
C HIS A 122 -11.59 -23.95 3.84
N ARG A 123 -10.65 -23.43 4.63
CA ARG A 123 -10.00 -24.19 5.72
C ARG A 123 -10.96 -24.52 6.87
N SER A 124 -11.90 -23.62 7.15
CA SER A 124 -12.86 -23.76 8.25
C SER A 124 -13.99 -24.73 7.91
N ARG A 125 -14.42 -24.75 6.64
CA ARG A 125 -15.43 -25.68 6.10
C ARG A 125 -14.77 -26.88 5.45
N LYS A 126 -14.37 -27.87 6.26
CA LYS A 126 -13.60 -29.05 5.79
C LYS A 126 -14.45 -30.16 5.15
N VAL A 127 -15.75 -30.19 5.43
CA VAL A 127 -16.62 -31.32 5.07
C VAL A 127 -17.59 -30.88 3.98
N HIS A 128 -17.47 -31.50 2.81
CA HIS A 128 -18.42 -31.37 1.72
C HIS A 128 -19.07 -32.74 1.47
N PHE A 129 -20.41 -32.78 1.50
CA PHE A 129 -21.22 -33.99 1.28
C PHE A 129 -21.32 -34.40 -0.20
N ASP A 130 -20.55 -33.75 -1.08
CA ASP A 130 -20.52 -34.02 -2.50
C ASP A 130 -19.24 -34.81 -2.86
N ALA A 131 -19.41 -36.01 -3.40
CA ALA A 131 -18.33 -36.93 -3.75
C ALA A 131 -17.44 -36.43 -4.90
N ALA A 132 -17.89 -35.44 -5.68
CA ALA A 132 -17.16 -34.86 -6.81
C ALA A 132 -16.54 -33.48 -6.50
N TYR A 133 -16.57 -33.02 -5.24
CA TYR A 133 -16.08 -31.68 -4.91
C TYR A 133 -14.54 -31.58 -5.01
N ALA A 134 -14.06 -30.97 -6.08
CA ALA A 134 -12.65 -30.62 -6.24
C ALA A 134 -12.33 -29.46 -5.29
N CYS A 135 -11.72 -29.75 -4.14
CA CYS A 135 -11.27 -28.81 -3.12
C CYS A 135 -10.50 -27.61 -3.72
N PRO A 136 -11.16 -26.49 -4.07
CA PRO A 136 -10.52 -25.44 -4.82
C PRO A 136 -9.81 -24.51 -3.85
N THR A 137 -8.53 -24.22 -4.12
CA THR A 137 -7.80 -23.19 -3.39
C THR A 137 -8.07 -21.82 -4.05
N ALA A 138 -7.89 -20.72 -3.32
CA ALA A 138 -8.06 -19.37 -3.87
C ALA A 138 -7.22 -19.15 -5.14
N LYS A 139 -7.74 -18.35 -6.09
CA LYS A 139 -7.13 -18.15 -7.42
C LYS A 139 -5.69 -17.63 -7.29
N THR A 140 -4.74 -18.32 -7.94
CA THR A 140 -3.34 -17.87 -8.07
C THR A 140 -3.28 -16.58 -8.89
N GLY A 141 -2.32 -15.70 -8.61
CA GLY A 141 -2.19 -14.38 -9.26
C GLY A 141 -2.79 -13.21 -8.49
N LEU A 142 -3.82 -13.42 -7.68
CA LEU A 142 -4.52 -12.31 -7.00
C LEU A 142 -3.69 -11.71 -5.86
N ILE A 143 -3.00 -12.55 -5.09
CA ILE A 143 -2.11 -12.12 -4.00
C ILE A 143 -0.89 -11.38 -4.58
N GLY A 144 -0.32 -11.87 -5.68
CA GLY A 144 0.76 -11.19 -6.40
C GLY A 144 0.37 -9.82 -6.92
N GLY A 145 -0.81 -9.72 -7.52
CA GLY A 145 -1.36 -8.43 -7.98
C GLY A 145 -1.54 -7.45 -6.82
N GLY A 146 -2.09 -7.90 -5.69
CA GLY A 146 -2.20 -7.09 -4.48
C GLY A 146 -0.84 -6.66 -3.91
N ALA A 147 0.17 -7.54 -3.96
CA ALA A 147 1.53 -7.21 -3.55
C ALA A 147 2.15 -6.12 -4.44
N PHE A 148 1.97 -6.22 -5.75
CA PHE A 148 2.47 -5.21 -6.69
C PHE A 148 1.79 -3.85 -6.48
N LEU A 149 0.47 -3.84 -6.30
CA LEU A 149 -0.28 -2.62 -5.96
C LEU A 149 0.14 -2.03 -4.60
N SER A 150 0.56 -2.86 -3.65
CA SER A 150 1.09 -2.38 -2.37
C SER A 150 2.39 -1.58 -2.54
N LEU A 151 3.26 -2.02 -3.46
CA LEU A 151 4.50 -1.34 -3.82
C LEU A 151 4.23 -0.03 -4.56
N ASP A 152 3.28 -0.05 -5.49
CA ASP A 152 2.86 1.14 -6.25
C ASP A 152 2.25 2.21 -5.32
N SER A 153 1.38 1.81 -4.39
CA SER A 153 0.85 2.71 -3.37
C SER A 153 1.96 3.33 -2.51
N CYS A 154 2.96 2.54 -2.10
CA CYS A 154 4.12 3.05 -1.36
C CYS A 154 4.89 4.11 -2.15
N LEU A 155 5.07 3.93 -3.46
CA LEU A 155 5.71 4.91 -4.33
C LEU A 155 4.91 6.21 -4.38
N PHE A 156 3.59 6.13 -4.54
CA PHE A 156 2.74 7.33 -4.52
C PHE A 156 2.78 8.07 -3.18
N TRP A 157 2.86 7.37 -2.04
CA TRP A 157 3.07 7.99 -0.74
C TRP A 157 4.41 8.72 -0.64
N LEU A 158 5.49 8.16 -1.20
CA LEU A 158 6.80 8.79 -1.23
C LEU A 158 6.82 10.04 -2.13
N VAL A 159 6.17 9.98 -3.30
CA VAL A 159 6.02 11.14 -4.20
C VAL A 159 5.23 12.26 -3.51
N ALA A 160 4.13 11.93 -2.83
CA ALA A 160 3.34 12.90 -2.08
C ALA A 160 4.16 13.55 -0.95
N LEU A 161 5.01 12.78 -0.26
CA LEU A 161 5.92 13.29 0.76
C LEU A 161 7.00 14.22 0.17
N MET A 162 7.55 13.88 -1.00
CA MET A 162 8.54 14.71 -1.69
C MET A 162 7.94 16.04 -2.18
N LEU A 163 6.75 16.00 -2.80
CA LEU A 163 6.01 17.21 -3.19
C LEU A 163 5.70 18.10 -1.97
N ALA A 164 5.32 17.48 -0.86
CA ALA A 164 5.10 18.19 0.38
C ALA A 164 6.39 18.76 1.01
N ASP A 165 7.58 18.25 0.68
CA ASP A 165 8.83 18.88 1.13
C ASP A 165 9.08 20.16 0.34
N ASN A 166 9.01 20.07 -0.99
CA ASN A 166 9.28 21.19 -1.88
C ASN A 166 8.34 22.37 -1.58
N VAL A 167 7.03 22.12 -1.43
CA VAL A 167 6.05 23.16 -1.08
C VAL A 167 6.34 23.79 0.29
N ARG A 168 6.88 23.02 1.24
CA ARG A 168 7.25 23.54 2.56
C ARG A 168 8.50 24.39 2.49
N GLU A 169 9.49 23.96 1.72
CA GLU A 169 10.72 24.71 1.50
C GLU A 169 10.41 26.07 0.87
N ASP A 170 9.61 26.09 -0.20
CA ASP A 170 9.16 27.34 -0.85
C ASP A 170 8.41 28.26 0.12
N HIS A 171 7.49 27.72 0.93
CA HIS A 171 6.73 28.53 1.88
C HIS A 171 7.58 29.14 3.01
N PHE A 172 8.64 28.44 3.44
CA PHE A 172 9.55 28.95 4.47
C PHE A 172 10.62 29.89 3.90
N ASP A 173 10.96 29.77 2.60
CA ASP A 173 11.88 30.67 1.91
C ASP A 173 11.20 31.98 1.49
N ASP A 174 9.93 31.92 1.05
CA ASP A 174 9.08 33.10 0.83
C ASP A 174 8.95 33.98 2.09
N GLY A 175 8.94 33.36 3.28
CA GLY A 175 8.94 34.07 4.56
C GLY A 175 10.25 34.78 4.91
N LYS A 176 11.33 34.55 4.15
CA LYS A 176 12.64 35.22 4.27
C LYS A 176 12.97 36.11 3.06
N GLY A 177 12.16 36.02 2.01
CA GLY A 177 12.44 36.53 0.67
C GLY A 177 11.61 37.73 0.20
N GLU A 178 11.24 38.68 1.07
CA GLU A 178 10.81 40.03 0.63
C GLU A 178 11.94 40.85 -0.03
N ARG A 179 12.96 40.20 -0.60
CA ARG A 179 13.87 40.77 -1.60
C ARG A 179 14.21 39.71 -2.64
N ASN A 180 13.86 40.01 -3.87
CA ASN A 180 14.17 39.29 -5.10
C ASN A 180 13.29 38.08 -5.37
N GLY A 181 12.18 38.37 -6.04
CA GLY A 181 11.34 37.36 -6.67
C GLY A 181 12.07 36.70 -7.84
N GLU A 182 12.02 35.37 -7.86
CA GLU A 182 12.30 34.51 -9.02
C GLU A 182 11.90 33.06 -8.68
N GLY A 183 10.67 32.85 -8.19
CA GLY A 183 10.15 31.51 -7.83
C GLY A 183 9.11 30.94 -8.80
N ASN A 184 8.48 31.78 -9.63
CA ASN A 184 7.34 31.38 -10.47
C ASN A 184 7.72 30.75 -11.84
N ALA A 185 8.94 30.26 -12.03
CA ALA A 185 9.40 29.80 -13.34
C ALA A 185 9.52 28.27 -13.52
N ALA A 186 9.58 27.48 -12.43
CA ALA A 186 9.90 26.05 -12.56
C ALA A 186 8.67 25.13 -12.70
N PHE A 187 7.52 25.47 -12.10
CA PHE A 187 6.32 24.62 -12.15
C PHE A 187 5.42 24.95 -13.35
N ASP A 188 5.40 26.22 -13.79
CA ASP A 188 4.69 26.64 -15.01
C ASP A 188 5.37 26.09 -16.28
N ALA A 189 6.67 25.74 -16.20
CA ALA A 189 7.39 25.11 -17.30
C ALA A 189 6.97 23.64 -17.56
N TYR A 190 6.44 22.94 -16.54
CA TYR A 190 5.94 21.56 -16.70
C TYR A 190 4.47 21.52 -17.18
N ASP A 191 3.67 22.52 -16.83
CA ASP A 191 2.30 22.66 -17.37
C ASP A 191 2.33 23.19 -18.83
N ALA A 192 3.28 24.09 -19.14
CA ALA A 192 3.49 24.59 -20.50
C ALA A 192 4.09 23.55 -21.47
N SER A 193 4.62 22.42 -20.99
CA SER A 193 5.14 21.33 -21.83
C SER A 193 4.15 20.17 -22.05
N LEU A 194 2.97 20.23 -21.41
CA LEU A 194 1.87 19.27 -21.59
C LEU A 194 0.69 19.85 -22.39
N VAL A 195 0.93 20.93 -23.15
CA VAL A 195 0.01 21.45 -24.16
C VAL A 195 0.75 21.51 -25.50
N ILE A 196 0.75 20.37 -26.20
CA ILE A 196 0.85 20.32 -27.67
C ILE A 196 -0.38 19.55 -28.15
#